data_AF-A0A841TNL3-F1
#
_entry.id   AF-A0A841TNL3-F1
#
_cell.length_a   1.000
_cell.length_b   1.000
_cell.length_c   1.000
_cell.angle_alpha   90.00
_cell.angle_beta   90.00
_cell.angle_gamma   90.00
#
_symmetry.space_group_name_H-M   'P 1'
#
loop_
_entity.id
_entity.type
_entity.pdbx_description
1 polymer ?
#
loop_
_entity_poly.entity_id
_entity_poly.type
_entity_poly.pdbx_seq_one_letter_code
_entity_poly.pdbx_strand_id
1 'polypeptide(L)'
;MSINIDPVSYTISSTAILVALIGAGWGAIKYYTKKQVDNRFNKKIEGFKNELQIVLESKKFDFQRLTFDFNLYRNKKHECYPELYKLIMKAVFGTQSLINNWDFPEFEKYSEDMLRKYLINKGVADDKIDELSLQFKNGIINEFVKYEVKMAEWYRVNDDYKRAHEYFWTIEIFISDDIVKLSEALFTAGDSIMRSLAWDIMGNAYGNHEEIKNIRPPFDSRKLFEIIYEQSQLIKNNVKRELSIADYESSHS
;
A
#
# COMPACT_ATOMS: atom_id res chain seq x y z
N MET A 1 -45.87 -115.61 3.87
CA MET A 1 -44.86 -114.63 3.43
C MET A 1 -45.37 -113.25 3.77
N SER A 2 -45.01 -112.74 4.94
CA SER A 2 -45.31 -111.38 5.40
C SER A 2 -44.13 -110.49 5.06
N ILE A 3 -44.30 -109.61 4.07
CA ILE A 3 -43.30 -108.61 3.69
C ILE A 3 -43.32 -107.55 4.78
N ASN A 4 -42.32 -107.61 5.66
CA ASN A 4 -42.06 -106.57 6.65
C ASN A 4 -41.45 -105.38 5.92
N ILE A 5 -42.24 -104.35 5.68
CA ILE A 5 -41.76 -103.09 5.10
C ILE A 5 -41.11 -102.33 6.25
N ASP A 6 -39.78 -102.39 6.32
CA ASP A 6 -39.00 -101.68 7.32
C ASP A 6 -39.31 -100.16 7.25
N PRO A 7 -39.69 -99.51 8.36
CA PRO A 7 -40.04 -98.08 8.40
C PRO A 7 -38.81 -97.14 8.25
N VAL A 8 -37.67 -97.65 7.81
CA VAL A 8 -36.37 -96.95 7.78
C VAL A 8 -36.26 -95.97 6.60
N SER A 9 -37.17 -96.02 5.62
CA SER A 9 -37.14 -95.16 4.42
C SER A 9 -37.69 -93.74 4.63
N TYR A 10 -38.62 -93.53 5.58
CA TYR A 10 -39.25 -92.21 5.81
C TYR A 10 -38.51 -91.31 6.81
N THR A 11 -37.63 -91.88 7.63
CA THR A 11 -36.82 -91.14 8.61
C THR A 11 -35.67 -90.39 7.94
N ILE A 12 -35.09 -90.95 6.88
CA ILE A 12 -33.97 -90.33 6.15
C ILE A 12 -34.42 -89.08 5.37
N SER A 13 -35.63 -89.08 4.80
CA SER A 13 -36.14 -87.93 4.04
C SER A 13 -36.52 -86.74 4.94
N SER A 14 -37.11 -87.00 6.10
CA SER A 14 -37.51 -85.95 7.06
C SER A 14 -36.30 -85.28 7.73
N THR A 15 -35.23 -86.02 8.04
CA THR A 15 -33.98 -85.44 8.56
C THR A 15 -33.24 -84.59 7.54
N ALA A 16 -33.22 -85.00 6.27
CA ALA A 16 -32.59 -84.22 5.20
C ALA A 16 -33.32 -82.89 4.94
N ILE A 17 -34.66 -82.91 5.00
CA ILE A 17 -35.50 -81.71 4.90
C ILE A 17 -35.24 -80.77 6.08
N LEU A 18 -35.12 -81.30 7.30
CA LEU A 18 -34.86 -80.50 8.50
C LEU A 18 -33.48 -79.83 8.46
N VAL A 19 -32.44 -80.56 8.04
CA VAL A 19 -31.07 -80.02 7.89
C VAL A 19 -31.02 -78.95 6.79
N ALA A 20 -31.73 -79.16 5.67
CA ALA A 20 -31.83 -78.17 4.60
C ALA A 20 -32.54 -76.89 5.06
N LEU A 21 -33.61 -77.00 5.86
CA LEU A 21 -34.32 -75.84 6.43
C LEU A 21 -33.47 -75.07 7.44
N ILE A 22 -32.72 -75.76 8.30
CA ILE A 22 -31.78 -75.13 9.25
C ILE A 22 -30.64 -74.43 8.49
N GLY A 23 -30.08 -75.08 7.48
CA GLY A 23 -29.04 -74.49 6.61
C GLY A 23 -29.53 -73.25 5.86
N ALA A 24 -30.74 -73.32 5.29
CA ALA A 24 -31.38 -72.18 4.62
C ALA A 24 -31.69 -71.03 5.60
N GLY A 25 -32.17 -71.34 6.81
CA GLY A 25 -32.41 -70.37 7.87
C GLY A 25 -31.14 -69.66 8.31
N TRP A 26 -30.05 -70.40 8.52
CA TRP A 26 -28.74 -69.83 8.87
C TRP A 26 -28.17 -68.97 7.74
N GLY A 27 -28.31 -69.43 6.49
CA GLY A 27 -27.95 -68.65 5.31
C GLY A 27 -28.72 -67.32 5.20
N ALA A 28 -30.02 -67.34 5.46
CA ALA A 28 -30.87 -66.15 5.46
C ALA A 28 -30.48 -65.16 6.57
N ILE A 29 -30.22 -65.66 7.80
CA ILE A 29 -29.76 -64.82 8.93
C ILE A 29 -28.39 -64.20 8.61
N LYS A 30 -27.44 -64.98 8.09
CA LYS A 30 -26.11 -64.49 7.69
C LYS A 30 -26.21 -63.45 6.58
N TYR A 31 -27.07 -63.67 5.60
CA TYR A 31 -27.32 -62.70 4.52
C TYR A 31 -27.93 -61.40 5.06
N TYR A 32 -28.93 -61.49 5.93
CA TYR A 32 -29.62 -60.32 6.48
C TYR A 32 -28.72 -59.50 7.41
N THR A 33 -27.95 -60.17 8.28
CA THR A 33 -26.97 -59.51 9.16
C THR A 33 -25.86 -58.84 8.34
N LYS A 34 -25.30 -59.53 7.34
CA LYS A 34 -24.31 -58.94 6.42
C LYS A 34 -24.89 -57.72 5.70
N LYS A 35 -26.09 -57.82 5.14
CA LYS A 35 -26.75 -56.72 4.43
C LYS A 35 -27.01 -55.52 5.35
N GLN A 36 -27.42 -55.73 6.60
CA GLN A 36 -27.59 -54.63 7.57
C GLN A 36 -26.26 -53.98 7.93
N VAL A 37 -25.22 -54.77 8.16
CA VAL A 37 -23.87 -54.26 8.48
C VAL A 37 -23.34 -53.46 7.30
N ASP A 38 -23.38 -54.01 6.08
CA ASP A 38 -22.95 -53.36 4.85
C ASP A 38 -23.70 -52.03 4.64
N ASN A 39 -25.03 -52.01 4.84
CA ASN A 39 -25.81 -50.77 4.74
C ASN A 39 -25.40 -49.72 5.78
N ARG A 40 -25.12 -50.11 7.03
CA ARG A 40 -24.68 -49.17 8.08
C ARG A 40 -23.28 -48.62 7.77
N PHE A 41 -22.37 -49.48 7.29
CA PHE A 41 -21.04 -49.05 6.88
C PHE A 41 -21.10 -48.12 5.67
N ASN A 42 -21.86 -48.46 4.63
CA ASN A 42 -22.02 -47.63 3.45
C ASN A 42 -22.60 -46.25 3.80
N LYS A 43 -23.62 -46.18 4.67
CA LYS A 43 -24.16 -44.90 5.15
C LYS A 43 -23.13 -44.07 5.92
N LYS A 44 -22.32 -44.70 6.78
CA LYS A 44 -21.24 -43.99 7.50
C LYS A 44 -20.15 -43.47 6.55
N ILE A 45 -19.76 -44.27 5.57
CA ILE A 45 -18.77 -43.88 4.55
C ILE A 45 -19.31 -42.73 3.71
N GLU A 46 -20.56 -42.81 3.27
CA GLU A 46 -21.22 -41.75 2.51
C GLU A 46 -21.35 -40.46 3.33
N GLY A 47 -21.74 -40.56 4.61
CA GLY A 47 -21.75 -39.43 5.54
C GLY A 47 -20.36 -38.79 5.69
N PHE A 48 -19.33 -39.59 5.92
CA PHE A 48 -17.95 -39.10 6.02
C PHE A 48 -17.46 -38.46 4.73
N LYS A 49 -17.79 -39.02 3.56
CA LYS A 49 -17.48 -38.41 2.26
C LYS A 49 -18.16 -37.07 2.09
N ASN A 50 -19.43 -36.96 2.47
CA ASN A 50 -20.18 -35.70 2.41
C ASN A 50 -19.60 -34.66 3.37
N GLU A 51 -19.29 -35.03 4.61
CA GLU A 51 -18.62 -34.14 5.57
C GLU A 51 -17.26 -33.66 5.05
N LEU A 52 -16.45 -34.59 4.51
CA LEU A 52 -15.15 -34.25 3.92
C LEU A 52 -15.31 -33.31 2.72
N GLN A 53 -16.32 -33.52 1.87
CA GLN A 53 -16.63 -32.65 0.74
C GLN A 53 -17.02 -31.24 1.22
N ILE A 54 -17.88 -31.13 2.24
CA ILE A 54 -18.28 -29.84 2.82
C ILE A 54 -17.06 -29.09 3.37
N VAL A 55 -16.19 -29.78 4.12
CA VAL A 55 -14.96 -29.18 4.65
C VAL A 55 -14.03 -28.75 3.52
N LEU A 56 -13.86 -29.59 2.49
CA LEU A 56 -13.02 -29.29 1.33
C LEU A 56 -13.53 -28.04 0.58
N GLU A 57 -14.84 -27.97 0.31
CA GLU A 57 -15.47 -26.83 -0.37
C GLU A 57 -15.33 -25.55 0.45
N SER A 58 -15.55 -25.61 1.76
CA SER A 58 -15.35 -24.49 2.68
C SER A 58 -13.89 -23.99 2.66
N LYS A 59 -12.91 -24.91 2.74
CA LYS A 59 -11.49 -24.53 2.69
C LYS A 59 -11.11 -23.95 1.34
N LYS A 60 -11.60 -24.53 0.24
CA LYS A 60 -11.38 -24.00 -1.11
C LYS A 60 -11.90 -22.57 -1.23
N PHE A 61 -13.09 -22.29 -0.69
CA PHE A 61 -13.65 -20.94 -0.68
C PHE A 61 -12.79 -19.95 0.13
N ASP A 62 -12.34 -20.34 1.33
CA ASP A 62 -11.44 -19.50 2.14
C ASP A 62 -10.12 -19.20 1.42
N PHE A 63 -9.50 -20.20 0.78
CA PHE A 63 -8.28 -20.00 -0.01
C PHE A 63 -8.50 -19.05 -1.19
N GLN A 64 -9.64 -19.17 -1.88
CA GLN A 64 -9.99 -18.26 -2.97
C GLN A 64 -10.16 -16.82 -2.48
N ARG A 65 -10.84 -16.62 -1.34
CA ARG A 65 -10.98 -15.29 -0.73
C ARG A 65 -9.62 -14.71 -0.35
N LEU A 66 -8.79 -15.46 0.37
CA LEU A 66 -7.45 -15.01 0.78
C LEU A 66 -6.57 -14.67 -0.43
N THR A 67 -6.63 -15.47 -1.49
CA THR A 67 -5.89 -15.20 -2.74
C THR A 67 -6.39 -13.92 -3.39
N PHE A 68 -7.70 -13.69 -3.42
CA PHE A 68 -8.29 -12.48 -3.95
C PHE A 68 -7.88 -11.24 -3.15
N ASP A 69 -7.97 -11.29 -1.82
CA ASP A 69 -7.59 -10.19 -0.93
C ASP A 69 -6.10 -9.87 -1.04
N PHE A 70 -5.24 -10.89 -1.10
CA PHE A 70 -3.81 -10.73 -1.33
C PHE A 70 -3.51 -10.06 -2.66
N ASN A 71 -4.19 -10.47 -3.73
CA ASN A 71 -4.03 -9.85 -5.04
C ASN A 71 -4.49 -8.39 -5.04
N LEU A 72 -5.62 -8.08 -4.38
CA LEU A 72 -6.12 -6.71 -4.25
C LEU A 72 -5.12 -5.82 -3.51
N TYR A 73 -4.61 -6.29 -2.37
CA TYR A 73 -3.59 -5.58 -1.59
C TYR A 73 -2.32 -5.34 -2.40
N ARG A 74 -1.81 -6.39 -3.07
CA ARG A 74 -0.63 -6.30 -3.93
C ARG A 74 -0.83 -5.31 -5.07
N ASN A 75 -1.97 -5.36 -5.75
CA ASN A 75 -2.28 -4.43 -6.83
C ASN A 75 -2.30 -2.99 -6.32
N LYS A 76 -2.91 -2.75 -5.16
CA LYS A 76 -2.95 -1.41 -4.56
C LYS A 76 -1.56 -0.91 -4.18
N LYS A 77 -0.70 -1.79 -3.66
CA LYS A 77 0.72 -1.51 -3.39
C LYS A 77 1.48 -1.09 -4.66
N HIS A 78 1.31 -1.80 -5.77
CA HIS A 78 1.92 -1.45 -7.07
C HIS A 78 1.38 -0.13 -7.66
N GLU A 79 0.17 0.28 -7.29
CA GLU A 79 -0.42 1.57 -7.68
C GLU A 79 0.11 2.72 -6.81
N CYS A 80 0.09 2.53 -5.48
CA CYS A 80 0.38 3.59 -4.51
C CYS A 80 1.86 3.93 -4.39
N TYR A 81 2.77 2.94 -4.50
CA TYR A 81 4.20 3.17 -4.28
C TYR A 81 4.83 4.12 -5.32
N PRO A 82 4.60 3.93 -6.63
CA PRO A 82 5.14 4.83 -7.63
C PRO A 82 4.58 6.25 -7.50
N GLU A 83 3.28 6.39 -7.20
CA GLU A 83 2.65 7.71 -7.07
C GLU A 83 3.16 8.45 -5.83
N LEU A 84 3.28 7.76 -4.67
CA LEU A 84 3.86 8.35 -3.47
C LEU A 84 5.29 8.84 -3.75
N TYR A 85 6.13 7.99 -4.33
CA TYR A 85 7.51 8.35 -4.62
C TYR A 85 7.60 9.52 -5.62
N LYS A 86 6.75 9.55 -6.65
CA LYS A 86 6.65 10.65 -7.61
C LYS A 86 6.31 11.97 -6.92
N LEU A 87 5.32 11.97 -6.02
CA LEU A 87 4.92 13.17 -5.27
C LEU A 87 6.04 13.65 -4.33
N ILE A 88 6.67 12.72 -3.59
CA ILE A 88 7.83 13.03 -2.75
C ILE A 88 8.95 13.67 -3.59
N MET A 89 9.35 13.05 -4.70
CA MET A 89 10.43 13.58 -5.52
C MET A 89 10.12 14.95 -6.11
N LYS A 90 8.85 15.21 -6.47
CA LYS A 90 8.41 16.53 -6.92
C LYS A 90 8.63 17.59 -5.83
N ALA A 91 8.20 17.29 -4.60
CA ALA A 91 8.40 18.17 -3.44
C ALA A 91 9.90 18.37 -3.12
N VAL A 92 10.70 17.29 -3.15
CA VAL A 92 12.16 17.33 -2.89
C VAL A 92 12.87 18.21 -3.93
N PHE A 93 12.65 17.98 -5.23
CA PHE A 93 13.27 18.79 -6.28
C PHE A 93 12.78 20.25 -6.27
N GLY A 94 11.50 20.47 -5.98
CA GLY A 94 10.97 21.82 -5.76
C GLY A 94 11.70 22.55 -4.63
N THR A 95 11.89 21.86 -3.50
CA THR A 95 12.64 22.36 -2.34
C THR A 95 14.09 22.68 -2.70
N GLN A 96 14.76 21.77 -3.41
CA GLN A 96 16.13 21.97 -3.87
C GLN A 96 16.27 23.19 -4.77
N SER A 97 15.35 23.35 -5.73
CA SER A 97 15.31 24.48 -6.64
C SER A 97 15.14 25.79 -5.87
N LEU A 98 14.26 25.80 -4.86
CA LEU A 98 14.03 26.98 -4.03
C LEU A 98 15.28 27.41 -3.24
N ILE A 99 16.04 26.44 -2.72
CA ILE A 99 17.30 26.67 -1.98
C ILE A 99 18.41 27.18 -2.91
N ASN A 100 18.58 26.53 -4.06
CA ASN A 100 19.78 26.72 -4.89
C ASN A 100 19.63 27.79 -5.98
N ASN A 101 18.43 28.03 -6.47
CA ASN A 101 18.22 28.89 -7.63
C ASN A 101 17.88 30.32 -7.21
N TRP A 102 18.88 31.15 -6.92
CA TRP A 102 18.70 32.58 -6.60
C TRP A 102 19.11 33.50 -7.75
N ASP A 103 19.05 32.99 -8.99
CA ASP A 103 19.35 33.79 -10.17
C ASP A 103 18.15 34.64 -10.57
N PHE A 104 18.37 35.95 -10.64
CA PHE A 104 17.35 36.94 -11.00
C PHE A 104 17.88 37.84 -12.10
N PRO A 105 17.02 38.25 -13.03
CA PRO A 105 17.42 39.23 -14.03
C PRO A 105 17.72 40.59 -13.37
N GLU A 106 18.48 41.42 -14.08
CA GLU A 106 18.72 42.81 -13.73
C GLU A 106 17.44 43.62 -13.96
N PHE A 107 16.59 43.72 -12.92
CA PHE A 107 15.29 44.38 -12.99
C PHE A 107 15.40 45.87 -13.31
N GLU A 108 16.56 46.50 -13.10
CA GLU A 108 16.83 47.89 -13.47
C GLU A 108 16.71 48.14 -14.97
N LYS A 109 16.88 47.08 -15.79
CA LYS A 109 16.75 47.14 -17.25
C LYS A 109 15.32 46.89 -17.72
N TYR A 110 14.40 46.55 -16.83
CA TYR A 110 13.03 46.18 -17.18
C TYR A 110 12.16 47.43 -17.30
N SER A 111 11.22 47.42 -18.26
CA SER A 111 10.07 48.31 -18.22
C SER A 111 9.02 47.76 -17.25
N GLU A 112 8.09 48.60 -16.81
CA GLU A 112 6.96 48.17 -15.97
C GLU A 112 6.19 47.00 -16.62
N ASP A 113 5.93 47.07 -17.93
CA ASP A 113 5.26 45.99 -18.66
C ASP A 113 6.07 44.69 -18.68
N MET A 114 7.40 44.78 -18.79
CA MET A 114 8.28 43.62 -18.73
C MET A 114 8.27 42.99 -17.34
N LEU A 115 8.32 43.82 -16.29
CA LEU A 115 8.22 43.35 -14.91
C LEU A 115 6.88 42.66 -14.67
N ARG A 116 5.77 43.30 -15.06
CA ARG A 116 4.41 42.74 -14.89
C ARG A 116 4.32 41.35 -15.53
N LYS A 117 4.76 41.22 -16.79
CA LYS A 117 4.78 39.92 -17.51
C LYS A 117 5.64 38.88 -16.80
N TYR A 118 6.80 39.28 -16.27
CA TYR A 118 7.68 38.39 -15.52
C TYR A 118 7.00 37.89 -14.24
N LEU A 119 6.39 38.78 -13.45
CA LEU A 119 5.71 38.43 -12.21
C LEU A 119 4.51 37.50 -12.43
N ILE A 120 3.69 37.75 -13.46
CA ILE A 120 2.59 36.86 -13.86
C ILE A 120 3.12 35.47 -14.19
N ASN A 121 4.19 35.37 -15.00
CA ASN A 121 4.79 34.10 -15.37
C ASN A 121 5.36 33.35 -14.15
N LYS A 122 5.85 34.09 -13.15
CA LYS A 122 6.31 33.52 -11.88
C LYS A 122 5.18 33.10 -10.94
N GLY A 123 3.94 33.48 -11.24
CA GLY A 123 2.76 33.15 -10.43
C GLY A 123 2.60 34.03 -9.20
N VAL A 124 3.09 35.27 -9.25
CA VAL A 124 2.82 36.28 -8.21
C VAL A 124 1.36 36.72 -8.32
N ALA A 125 0.71 36.98 -7.17
CA ALA A 125 -0.70 37.37 -7.11
C ALA A 125 -0.94 38.77 -7.73
N ASP A 126 -2.09 38.97 -8.37
CA ASP A 126 -2.39 40.20 -9.12
C ASP A 126 -2.37 41.47 -8.24
N ASP A 127 -2.86 41.38 -7.01
CA ASP A 127 -2.82 42.47 -6.03
C ASP A 127 -1.39 42.88 -5.67
N LYS A 128 -0.50 41.88 -5.55
CA LYS A 128 0.93 42.10 -5.32
C LYS A 128 1.64 42.65 -6.54
N ILE A 129 1.22 42.24 -7.74
CA ILE A 129 1.78 42.77 -9.00
C ILE A 129 1.52 44.27 -9.10
N ASP A 130 0.31 44.73 -8.83
CA ASP A 130 -0.03 46.15 -8.90
C ASP A 130 0.74 46.97 -7.85
N GLU A 131 0.89 46.44 -6.63
CA GLU A 131 1.71 47.04 -5.57
C GLU A 131 3.18 47.16 -6.00
N LEU A 132 3.78 46.08 -6.50
CA LEU A 132 5.17 46.04 -6.95
C LEU A 132 5.40 46.94 -8.17
N SER A 133 4.44 47.05 -9.10
CA SER A 133 4.52 47.95 -10.26
C SER A 133 4.50 49.43 -9.85
N LEU A 134 3.82 49.78 -8.74
CA LEU A 134 3.86 51.13 -8.19
C LEU A 134 5.21 51.42 -7.52
N GLN A 135 5.73 50.47 -6.73
CA GLN A 135 7.03 50.59 -6.06
C GLN A 135 8.19 50.65 -7.08
N PHE A 136 8.20 49.73 -8.04
CA PHE A 136 8.30 50.00 -9.48
C PHE A 136 8.88 51.34 -9.93
N LYS A 137 7.94 52.28 -10.04
CA LYS A 137 8.13 53.64 -10.55
C LYS A 137 8.89 54.53 -9.58
N ASN A 138 8.90 54.18 -8.31
CA ASN A 138 9.51 54.97 -7.24
C ASN A 138 10.98 54.59 -6.96
N GLY A 139 11.53 53.58 -7.66
CA GLY A 139 12.95 53.21 -7.58
C GLY A 139 13.35 52.35 -6.37
N ILE A 140 12.39 51.70 -5.69
CA ILE A 140 12.62 50.85 -4.51
C ILE A 140 12.12 49.43 -4.81
N ILE A 141 12.93 48.54 -5.39
CA ILE A 141 12.35 47.33 -6.02
C ILE A 141 13.07 46.02 -5.79
N ASN A 142 14.39 45.95 -5.97
CA ASN A 142 15.00 44.67 -6.32
C ASN A 142 14.78 43.60 -5.26
N GLU A 143 14.88 43.97 -4.00
CA GLU A 143 14.71 43.08 -2.85
C GLU A 143 13.26 42.60 -2.73
N PHE A 144 12.28 43.51 -2.85
CA PHE A 144 10.85 43.18 -2.77
C PHE A 144 10.39 42.28 -3.91
N VAL A 145 10.82 42.56 -5.14
CA VAL A 145 10.50 41.72 -6.30
C VAL A 145 11.11 40.32 -6.13
N LYS A 146 12.37 40.22 -5.69
CA LYS A 146 13.02 38.94 -5.41
C LYS A 146 12.27 38.15 -4.35
N TYR A 147 11.86 38.81 -3.27
CA TYR A 147 11.08 38.21 -2.19
C TYR A 147 9.76 37.64 -2.70
N GLU A 148 8.93 38.43 -3.38
CA GLU A 148 7.60 38.01 -3.83
C GLU A 148 7.66 36.89 -4.87
N VAL A 149 8.63 36.94 -5.79
CA VAL A 149 8.88 35.84 -6.75
C VAL A 149 9.24 34.55 -6.02
N LYS A 150 10.10 34.63 -5.00
CA LYS A 150 10.50 33.45 -4.21
C LYS A 150 9.39 32.93 -3.33
N MET A 151 8.55 33.80 -2.78
CA MET A 151 7.38 33.41 -2.03
C MET A 151 6.35 32.70 -2.91
N ALA A 152 6.11 33.19 -4.13
CA ALA A 152 5.27 32.49 -5.10
C ALA A 152 5.82 31.08 -5.40
N GLU A 153 7.14 30.95 -5.61
CA GLU A 153 7.78 29.63 -5.78
C GLU A 153 7.62 28.75 -4.53
N TRP A 154 7.82 29.31 -3.32
CA TRP A 154 7.62 28.61 -2.05
C TRP A 154 6.20 28.10 -1.88
N TYR A 155 5.18 28.90 -2.16
CA TYR A 155 3.77 28.49 -2.05
C TYR A 155 3.48 27.26 -2.92
N ARG A 156 4.00 27.23 -4.16
CA ARG A 156 3.83 26.07 -5.05
C ARG A 156 4.56 24.83 -4.51
N VAL A 157 5.79 24.98 -4.03
CA VAL A 157 6.56 23.86 -3.48
C VAL A 157 5.90 23.32 -2.21
N ASN A 158 5.38 24.21 -1.36
CA ASN A 158 4.65 23.84 -0.16
C ASN A 158 3.33 23.14 -0.48
N ASP A 159 2.64 23.54 -1.55
CA ASP A 159 1.45 22.83 -2.04
C ASP A 159 1.79 21.43 -2.55
N ASP A 160 2.85 21.28 -3.35
CA ASP A 160 3.34 19.96 -3.79
C ASP A 160 3.73 19.06 -2.60
N TYR A 161 4.38 19.65 -1.58
CA TYR A 161 4.71 18.98 -0.33
C TYR A 161 3.46 18.52 0.43
N LYS A 162 2.46 19.39 0.61
CA LYS A 162 1.19 19.05 1.27
C LYS A 162 0.47 17.93 0.55
N ARG A 163 0.40 17.97 -0.78
CA ARG A 163 -0.20 16.88 -1.57
C ARG A 163 0.51 15.54 -1.37
N ALA A 164 1.84 15.54 -1.30
CA ALA A 164 2.61 14.34 -1.00
C ALA A 164 2.29 13.79 0.40
N HIS A 165 2.19 14.68 1.39
CA HIS A 165 1.91 14.34 2.78
C HIS A 165 0.47 13.83 2.96
N GLU A 166 -0.51 14.50 2.36
CA GLU A 166 -1.91 14.06 2.33
C GLU A 166 -2.04 12.69 1.65
N TYR A 167 -1.39 12.51 0.50
CA TYR A 167 -1.42 11.23 -0.19
C TYR A 167 -0.86 10.10 0.67
N PHE A 168 0.28 10.32 1.34
CA PHE A 168 0.86 9.38 2.29
C PHE A 168 -0.16 8.90 3.34
N TRP A 169 -0.86 9.82 4.00
CA TRP A 169 -1.87 9.45 5.00
C TRP A 169 -3.03 8.64 4.42
N THR A 170 -3.41 8.87 3.16
CA THR A 170 -4.49 8.11 2.51
C THR A 170 -4.10 6.67 2.15
N ILE A 171 -2.80 6.37 2.04
CA ILE A 171 -2.31 5.06 1.58
C ILE A 171 -1.55 4.28 2.66
N GLU A 172 -1.47 4.81 3.88
CA GLU A 172 -0.71 4.23 5.00
C GLU A 172 -1.01 2.73 5.20
N ILE A 173 -2.28 2.33 5.09
CA ILE A 173 -2.73 0.94 5.27
C ILE A 173 -2.25 -0.02 4.16
N PHE A 174 -1.73 0.49 3.05
CA PHE A 174 -1.28 -0.29 1.89
C PHE A 174 0.25 -0.33 1.77
N ILE A 175 0.98 0.36 2.65
CA ILE A 175 2.43 0.47 2.60
C ILE A 175 3.07 -0.25 3.80
N SER A 176 4.35 -0.62 3.70
CA SER A 176 5.04 -1.33 4.78
C SER A 176 5.40 -0.39 5.92
N ASP A 177 5.49 -0.93 7.14
CA ASP A 177 5.93 -0.16 8.33
C ASP A 177 7.29 0.52 8.14
N ASP A 178 8.19 -0.09 7.35
CA ASP A 178 9.49 0.48 7.02
C ASP A 178 9.32 1.75 6.17
N ILE A 179 8.45 1.73 5.15
CA ILE A 179 8.15 2.90 4.33
C ILE A 179 7.40 3.96 5.13
N VAL A 180 6.51 3.55 6.05
CA VAL A 180 5.81 4.47 6.98
C VAL A 180 6.83 5.26 7.79
N LYS A 181 7.71 4.58 8.52
CA LYS A 181 8.74 5.24 9.36
C LYS A 181 9.63 6.19 8.58
N LEU A 182 10.09 5.76 7.40
CA LEU A 182 10.92 6.60 6.53
C LEU A 182 10.16 7.84 6.02
N SER A 183 8.89 7.68 5.67
CA SER A 183 8.04 8.77 5.20
C SER A 183 7.74 9.76 6.33
N GLU A 184 7.43 9.29 7.53
CA GLU A 184 7.22 10.15 8.72
C GLU A 184 8.47 10.96 9.06
N ALA A 185 9.65 10.33 9.02
CA ALA A 185 10.93 11.04 9.21
C ALA A 185 11.16 12.10 8.12
N LEU A 186 10.87 11.77 6.86
CA LEU A 186 10.95 12.69 5.73
C LEU A 186 10.00 13.89 5.91
N PHE A 187 8.73 13.66 6.24
CA PHE A 187 7.74 14.73 6.42
C PHE A 187 8.04 15.56 7.68
N THR A 188 8.55 14.97 8.75
CA THR A 188 9.00 15.74 9.93
C THR A 188 10.14 16.72 9.58
N ALA A 189 11.11 16.25 8.79
CA ALA A 189 12.17 17.11 8.27
C ALA A 189 11.61 18.14 7.26
N GLY A 190 10.67 17.72 6.43
CA GLY A 190 9.90 18.52 5.47
C GLY A 190 9.19 19.72 6.12
N ASP A 191 8.44 19.50 7.19
CA ASP A 191 7.75 20.55 7.94
C ASP A 191 8.74 21.56 8.54
N SER A 192 9.89 21.06 9.00
CA SER A 192 10.95 21.88 9.56
C SER A 192 11.60 22.76 8.50
N ILE A 193 11.90 22.20 7.33
CA ILE A 193 12.51 22.96 6.24
C ILE A 193 11.52 23.97 5.64
N MET A 194 10.25 23.59 5.43
CA MET A 194 9.23 24.48 4.84
C MET A 194 8.99 25.72 5.68
N ARG A 195 8.88 25.57 7.01
CA ARG A 195 8.77 26.70 7.95
C ARG A 195 9.97 27.63 7.92
N SER A 196 11.15 27.09 7.62
CA SER A 196 12.39 27.84 7.70
C SER A 196 12.77 28.52 6.40
N LEU A 197 12.40 27.93 5.26
CA LEU A 197 12.66 28.50 3.94
C LEU A 197 11.98 29.84 3.75
N ALA A 198 10.80 30.09 4.34
CA ALA A 198 10.17 31.40 4.30
C ALA A 198 11.07 32.50 4.92
N TRP A 199 11.73 32.18 6.03
CA TRP A 199 12.68 33.09 6.68
C TRP A 199 13.98 33.24 5.89
N ASP A 200 14.51 32.14 5.34
CA ASP A 200 15.70 32.19 4.48
C ASP A 200 15.42 33.02 3.22
N ILE A 201 14.21 32.92 2.66
CA ILE A 201 13.77 33.73 1.52
C ILE A 201 13.78 35.21 1.89
N MET A 202 13.20 35.56 3.03
CA MET A 202 13.21 36.93 3.53
C MET A 202 14.64 37.44 3.73
N GLY A 203 15.50 36.66 4.41
CA GLY A 203 16.89 37.05 4.68
C GLY A 203 17.74 37.23 3.43
N ASN A 204 17.60 36.32 2.45
CA ASN A 204 18.31 36.41 1.18
C ASN A 204 17.81 37.56 0.30
N ALA A 205 16.51 37.84 0.31
CA ALA A 205 15.94 38.91 -0.50
C ALA A 205 16.35 40.30 -0.01
N TYR A 206 16.34 40.54 1.31
CA TYR A 206 16.59 41.86 1.90
C TYR A 206 18.07 42.14 2.25
N GLY A 207 18.99 41.20 2.02
CA GLY A 207 20.42 41.40 2.30
C GLY A 207 20.81 41.45 3.79
N ASN A 208 19.85 41.53 4.71
CA ASN A 208 20.06 41.58 6.17
C ASN A 208 20.28 40.19 6.79
N HIS A 209 21.06 39.35 6.12
CA HIS A 209 21.21 37.95 6.51
C HIS A 209 21.80 37.80 7.92
N GLU A 210 22.65 38.73 8.38
CA GLU A 210 23.23 38.70 9.73
C GLU A 210 22.27 39.17 10.83
N GLU A 211 21.51 40.24 10.60
CA GLU A 211 20.52 40.73 11.58
C GLU A 211 19.41 39.70 11.81
N ILE A 212 18.93 39.07 10.73
CA ILE A 212 17.91 38.01 10.80
C ILE A 212 18.49 36.75 11.46
N LYS A 213 19.77 36.42 11.22
CA LYS A 213 20.48 35.32 11.90
C LYS A 213 20.66 35.54 13.40
N ASN A 214 20.68 36.79 13.88
CA ASN A 214 20.80 37.07 15.32
C ASN A 214 19.47 36.89 16.06
N ILE A 215 18.34 37.00 15.36
CA ILE A 215 16.99 36.86 15.95
C ILE A 215 16.58 35.38 16.04
N ARG A 216 17.21 34.49 15.25
CA ARG A 216 16.81 33.09 15.15
C ARG A 216 18.02 32.16 15.24
N PRO A 217 17.93 31.02 15.97
CA PRO A 217 19.00 30.03 15.98
C PRO A 217 19.38 29.64 14.54
N PRO A 218 20.69 29.41 14.28
CA PRO A 218 21.18 29.08 12.95
C PRO A 218 20.45 27.83 12.44
N PHE A 219 19.65 28.03 11.41
CA PHE A 219 18.90 26.96 10.77
C PHE A 219 19.58 26.65 9.44
N ASP A 220 20.17 25.47 9.34
CA ASP A 220 20.86 25.04 8.12
C ASP A 220 19.87 24.28 7.22
N SER A 221 19.21 25.03 6.33
CA SER A 221 18.28 24.47 5.34
C SER A 221 18.96 23.46 4.39
N ARG A 222 20.29 23.57 4.17
CA ARG A 222 21.03 22.60 3.35
C ARG A 222 21.17 21.27 4.08
N LYS A 223 21.55 21.30 5.37
CA LYS A 223 21.67 20.09 6.18
C LYS A 223 20.34 19.33 6.28
N LEU A 224 19.22 20.04 6.44
CA LEU A 224 17.90 19.39 6.46
C LEU A 224 17.48 18.88 5.09
N PHE A 225 17.85 19.59 4.03
CA PHE A 225 17.63 19.10 2.67
C PHE A 225 18.40 17.79 2.43
N GLU A 226 19.64 17.66 2.91
CA GLU A 226 20.40 16.41 2.84
C GLU A 226 19.68 15.26 3.53
N ILE A 227 19.11 15.49 4.72
CA ILE A 227 18.30 14.49 5.44
C ILE A 227 17.07 14.10 4.61
N ILE A 228 16.32 15.07 4.09
CA ILE A 228 15.13 14.82 3.25
C ILE A 228 15.52 14.00 2.00
N TYR A 229 16.61 14.36 1.34
CA TYR A 229 17.11 13.68 0.16
C TYR A 229 17.54 12.25 0.48
N GLU A 230 18.29 12.02 1.56
CA GLU A 230 18.68 10.70 2.02
C GLU A 230 17.45 9.81 2.29
N GLN A 231 16.47 10.32 3.06
CA GLN A 231 15.23 9.59 3.34
C GLN A 231 14.47 9.24 2.04
N SER A 232 14.42 10.15 1.07
CA SER A 232 13.79 9.87 -0.24
C SER A 232 14.48 8.73 -0.99
N GLN A 233 15.82 8.62 -0.90
CA GLN A 233 16.56 7.52 -1.53
C GLN A 233 16.34 6.20 -0.78
N LEU A 234 16.22 6.25 0.55
CA LEU A 234 15.86 5.07 1.34
C LEU A 234 14.46 4.57 0.97
N ILE A 235 13.47 5.46 0.85
CA ILE A 235 12.11 5.12 0.40
C ILE A 235 12.16 4.48 -0.99
N LYS A 236 12.88 5.09 -1.94
CA LYS A 236 13.06 4.53 -3.30
C LYS A 236 13.59 3.10 -3.27
N ASN A 237 14.63 2.84 -2.46
CA ASN A 237 15.26 1.53 -2.39
C ASN A 237 14.33 0.49 -1.76
N ASN A 238 13.59 0.86 -0.71
CA ASN A 238 12.58 0.00 -0.08
C ASN A 238 11.43 -0.30 -1.04
N VAL A 239 10.90 0.72 -1.72
CA VAL A 239 9.89 0.56 -2.76
C VAL A 239 10.37 -0.39 -3.85
N LYS A 240 11.59 -0.23 -4.37
CA LYS A 240 12.14 -1.14 -5.38
C LYS A 240 12.22 -2.58 -4.89
N ARG A 241 12.75 -2.79 -3.69
CA ARG A 241 12.87 -4.12 -3.06
C ARG A 241 11.51 -4.80 -2.88
N GLU A 242 10.51 -4.05 -2.45
CA GLU A 242 9.18 -4.59 -2.18
C GLU A 242 8.34 -4.82 -3.45
N LEU A 243 8.66 -4.13 -4.55
CA LEU A 243 8.02 -4.34 -5.85
C LEU A 243 8.77 -5.37 -6.71
N SER A 244 10.03 -5.71 -6.40
CA SER A 244 10.75 -6.78 -7.10
C SER A 244 10.19 -8.15 -6.73
N ILE A 245 9.75 -8.88 -7.74
CA ILE A 245 9.17 -10.24 -7.61
C ILE A 245 10.22 -11.26 -7.11
N ALA A 246 11.51 -10.98 -7.30
CA ALA A 246 12.61 -11.93 -7.07
C ALA A 246 12.94 -12.22 -5.59
N ASP A 247 12.53 -11.37 -4.64
CA ASP A 247 12.90 -11.54 -3.21
C ASP A 247 11.92 -12.41 -2.40
N TYR A 248 10.82 -12.88 -3.00
CA TYR A 248 9.91 -13.81 -2.31
C TYR A 248 10.47 -15.23 -2.21
N GLU A 249 11.43 -15.62 -3.05
CA GLU A 249 12.01 -16.97 -3.04
C GLU A 249 13.06 -17.19 -1.93
N SER A 250 13.67 -16.12 -1.40
CA SER A 250 14.78 -16.21 -0.43
C SER A 250 14.36 -16.14 1.04
N SER A 251 13.10 -15.81 1.33
CA SER A 251 12.59 -15.63 2.71
C SER A 251 11.83 -16.85 3.26
N HIS A 252 11.69 -17.91 2.47
CA HIS A 252 11.03 -19.17 2.85
C HIS A 252 11.98 -20.38 2.83
N SER A 253 13.29 -20.14 2.77
CA SER A 253 14.35 -21.16 2.90
C SER A 253 15.05 -21.09 4.24
#